data_AF-A0A7C5J4D8-F1
#
_entry.id   AF-A0A7C5J4D8-F1
#
_cell.length_a   1.000
_cell.length_b   1.000
_cell.length_c   1.000
_cell.angle_alpha   90.00
_cell.angle_beta   90.00
_cell.angle_gamma   90.00
#
_symmetry.space_group_name_H-M   'P 1'
#
loop_
_entity.id
_entity.type
_entity.pdbx_description
1 polymer ?
#
loop_
_entity_poly.entity_id
_entity_poly.type
_entity_poly.pdbx_seq_one_letter_code
_entity_poly.pdbx_strand_id
1 'polypeptide(L)'
;MSRLRRWTVMVPLVVLPACGPPRPLGDPNAASCTEERLAECEAALLAAEAEDLPELLAAYAAARGEPAYETLFEALRRAPDQALLLGDLPEAPETLARAPLPPPPKHVPLDALLLALGRAAGHAHLIVADGAAPRQIFPTDVLAHVALGLEPVVAADPRRLVDDVALASTIRDVLGKASSFDYVAAARGAETMSRQLASRGHGDEAALRARYAQALLDSAGILLTVEEPDAVPAERSTGFASMSTPYGSLLALILSAEDRVAAYERHAPAILPHLTRRRADALEQLWGRGDACPTPFAPPLDGLDDLFFARQLMRALDRQAAPGEEPAPGKLTLTDWLPKYDRLVELVAEHGLGWSHASLLV
;
A
#
# COMPACT_ATOMS: atom_id res chain seq x y z
N MET A 1 -33.59 -14.21 58.76
CA MET A 1 -34.65 -14.68 57.84
C MET A 1 -35.24 -13.47 57.13
N SER A 2 -34.70 -13.10 55.97
CA SER A 2 -35.19 -11.99 55.15
C SER A 2 -35.02 -12.38 53.68
N ARG A 3 -36.14 -12.55 52.96
CA ARG A 3 -36.20 -12.97 51.56
C ARG A 3 -36.01 -11.75 50.65
N LEU A 4 -35.07 -11.82 49.71
CA LEU A 4 -34.99 -10.89 48.58
C LEU A 4 -35.35 -11.63 47.29
N ARG A 5 -36.41 -11.14 46.64
CA ARG A 5 -36.93 -11.60 45.34
C ARG A 5 -35.98 -11.13 44.23
N ARG A 6 -35.47 -12.06 43.41
CA ARG A 6 -34.84 -11.73 42.13
C ARG A 6 -35.92 -11.49 41.07
N TRP A 7 -35.83 -10.36 40.40
CA TRP A 7 -36.57 -10.08 39.17
C TRP A 7 -35.74 -10.58 37.99
N THR A 8 -36.32 -11.47 37.19
CA THR A 8 -35.75 -11.93 35.93
C THR A 8 -36.28 -11.02 34.83
N VAL A 9 -35.42 -10.18 34.25
CA VAL A 9 -35.74 -9.43 33.04
C VAL A 9 -35.41 -10.33 31.84
N MET A 10 -36.44 -10.76 31.12
CA MET A 10 -36.29 -11.40 29.82
C MET A 10 -35.98 -10.34 28.77
N VAL A 11 -34.76 -10.36 28.24
CA VAL A 11 -34.41 -9.65 27.00
C VAL A 11 -34.62 -10.62 25.83
N PRO A 12 -35.42 -10.27 24.80
CA PRO A 12 -35.53 -11.10 23.62
C PRO A 12 -34.20 -11.05 22.84
N LEU A 13 -33.57 -12.21 22.70
CA LEU A 13 -32.40 -12.42 21.86
C LEU A 13 -32.84 -12.30 20.39
N VAL A 14 -32.64 -11.13 19.77
CA VAL A 14 -32.74 -10.99 18.31
C VAL A 14 -31.47 -11.58 17.72
N VAL A 15 -31.58 -12.79 17.17
CA VAL A 15 -30.51 -13.44 16.40
C VAL A 15 -30.42 -12.72 15.06
N LEU A 16 -29.46 -11.81 14.93
CA LEU A 16 -28.99 -11.34 13.62
C LEU A 16 -28.28 -12.51 12.92
N PRO A 17 -28.41 -12.67 11.59
CA PRO A 17 -27.65 -13.68 10.87
C PRO A 17 -26.16 -13.38 11.06
N ALA A 18 -25.47 -14.28 11.76
CA ALA A 18 -24.03 -14.23 11.90
C ALA A 18 -23.42 -14.30 10.49
N CYS A 19 -22.74 -13.22 10.07
CA CYS A 19 -21.66 -13.33 9.12
C CYS A 19 -20.66 -14.30 9.73
N GLY A 20 -20.67 -15.55 9.24
CA GLY A 20 -19.72 -16.55 9.66
C GLY A 20 -18.28 -16.11 9.38
N PRO A 21 -17.30 -16.71 10.07
CA PRO A 21 -15.90 -16.54 9.68
C PRO A 21 -15.72 -16.90 8.19
N PRO A 22 -14.74 -16.32 7.49
CA PRO A 22 -14.40 -16.76 6.15
C PRO A 22 -14.24 -18.27 6.16
N ARG A 23 -14.94 -18.95 5.25
CA ARG A 23 -14.76 -20.40 5.06
C ARG A 23 -13.26 -20.65 4.88
N PRO A 24 -12.67 -21.64 5.57
CA PRO A 24 -11.32 -22.06 5.24
C PRO A 24 -11.27 -22.38 3.75
N LEU A 25 -10.24 -21.84 3.09
CA LEU A 25 -9.91 -22.10 1.69
C LEU A 25 -10.08 -23.59 1.42
N GLY A 26 -10.71 -23.88 0.27
CA GLY A 26 -10.87 -25.24 -0.21
C GLY A 26 -9.53 -25.97 -0.25
N ASP A 27 -9.62 -27.28 -0.15
CA ASP A 27 -8.53 -28.25 -0.31
C ASP A 27 -7.42 -27.75 -1.28
N PRO A 28 -6.14 -27.69 -0.85
CA PRO A 28 -5.01 -27.30 -1.71
C PRO A 28 -4.82 -28.23 -2.93
N ASN A 29 -5.62 -29.28 -3.07
CA ASN A 29 -5.89 -29.91 -4.37
C ASN A 29 -6.71 -29.01 -5.33
N ALA A 30 -6.30 -27.73 -5.47
CA ALA A 30 -6.74 -26.78 -6.49
C ALA A 30 -6.29 -27.17 -7.92
N ALA A 31 -5.85 -28.41 -8.13
CA ALA A 31 -5.35 -28.99 -9.36
C ALA A 31 -6.40 -29.18 -10.47
N SER A 32 -7.59 -28.59 -10.36
CA SER A 32 -8.58 -28.63 -11.43
C SER A 32 -9.19 -27.26 -11.66
N CYS A 33 -8.38 -26.30 -12.10
CA CYS A 33 -8.94 -25.18 -12.83
C CYS A 33 -9.66 -25.73 -14.07
N THR A 34 -10.98 -25.52 -14.10
CA THR A 34 -11.83 -25.78 -15.27
C THR A 34 -12.52 -24.48 -15.65
N GLU A 35 -13.12 -24.44 -16.84
CA GLU A 35 -13.83 -23.23 -17.30
C GLU A 35 -14.95 -22.81 -16.33
N GLU A 36 -15.61 -23.77 -15.69
CA GLU A 36 -16.69 -23.54 -14.72
C GLU A 36 -16.18 -23.03 -13.36
N ARG A 37 -14.90 -23.23 -13.05
CA ARG A 37 -14.26 -22.89 -11.77
C ARG A 37 -13.28 -21.73 -11.86
N LEU A 38 -13.29 -20.98 -12.96
CA LEU A 38 -12.37 -19.85 -13.17
C LEU A 38 -12.44 -18.80 -12.05
N ALA A 39 -13.62 -18.55 -11.47
CA ALA A 39 -13.76 -17.61 -10.36
C ALA A 39 -12.99 -18.06 -9.11
N GLU A 40 -13.04 -19.36 -8.79
CA GLU A 40 -12.33 -19.95 -7.66
C GLU A 40 -10.81 -19.96 -7.91
N CYS A 41 -10.40 -20.27 -9.14
CA CYS A 41 -9.00 -20.22 -9.53
C CYS A 41 -8.41 -18.81 -9.51
N GLU A 42 -9.14 -17.80 -10.00
CA GLU A 42 -8.71 -16.41 -9.92
C GLU A 42 -8.59 -15.94 -8.46
N ALA A 43 -9.53 -16.32 -7.59
CA ALA A 43 -9.43 -16.05 -6.16
C ALA A 43 -8.24 -16.77 -5.52
N ALA A 44 -7.96 -18.01 -5.90
CA ALA A 44 -6.81 -18.77 -5.44
C ALA A 44 -5.49 -18.11 -5.91
N LEU A 45 -5.42 -17.65 -7.16
CA LEU A 45 -4.23 -16.95 -7.69
C LEU A 45 -3.94 -15.65 -6.95
N LEU A 46 -4.98 -14.91 -6.54
CA LEU A 46 -4.81 -13.70 -5.73
C LEU A 46 -4.27 -14.00 -4.32
N ALA A 47 -4.54 -15.19 -3.78
CA ALA A 47 -4.14 -15.60 -2.44
C ALA A 47 -2.87 -16.48 -2.41
N ALA A 48 -2.41 -16.96 -3.56
CA ALA A 48 -1.36 -17.96 -3.65
C ALA A 48 0.02 -17.37 -3.33
N GLU A 49 0.84 -18.21 -2.70
CA GLU A 49 2.25 -17.92 -2.44
C GLU A 49 3.13 -18.32 -3.64
N ALA A 50 4.40 -17.91 -3.60
CA ALA A 50 5.34 -18.12 -4.70
C ALA A 50 5.54 -19.61 -5.07
N GLU A 51 5.43 -20.51 -4.09
CA GLU A 51 5.68 -21.95 -4.27
C GLU A 51 4.52 -22.65 -5.00
N ASP A 52 3.28 -22.25 -4.74
CA ASP A 52 2.07 -22.84 -5.34
C ASP A 52 1.71 -22.24 -6.70
N LEU A 53 2.21 -21.02 -6.97
CA LEU A 53 1.85 -20.25 -8.15
C LEU A 53 2.12 -20.94 -9.50
N PRO A 54 3.25 -21.62 -9.73
CA PRO A 54 3.55 -22.21 -11.04
C PRO A 54 2.51 -23.24 -11.48
N GLU A 55 2.12 -24.14 -10.58
CA GLU A 55 1.14 -25.20 -10.87
C GLU A 55 -0.27 -24.61 -11.05
N LEU A 56 -0.67 -23.71 -10.14
CA LEU A 56 -1.98 -23.06 -10.20
C LEU A 56 -2.15 -22.20 -11.45
N LEU A 57 -1.10 -21.48 -11.85
CA LEU A 57 -1.13 -20.63 -13.04
C LEU A 57 -1.12 -21.44 -14.33
N ALA A 58 -0.35 -22.54 -14.40
CA ALA A 58 -0.40 -23.46 -15.54
C ALA A 58 -1.81 -24.07 -15.69
N ALA A 59 -2.43 -24.50 -14.59
CA ALA A 59 -3.80 -24.99 -14.59
C ALA A 59 -4.79 -23.91 -15.05
N TYR A 60 -4.65 -22.67 -14.57
CA TYR A 60 -5.49 -21.54 -14.99
C TYR A 60 -5.33 -21.19 -16.48
N ALA A 61 -4.08 -21.12 -16.98
CA ALA A 61 -3.78 -20.85 -18.38
C ALA A 61 -4.36 -21.93 -19.29
N ALA A 62 -4.22 -23.21 -18.92
CA ALA A 62 -4.82 -24.34 -19.62
C ALA A 62 -6.35 -24.28 -19.61
N ALA A 63 -6.97 -23.97 -18.47
CA ALA A 63 -8.43 -23.83 -18.34
C ALA A 63 -9.00 -22.69 -19.19
N ARG A 64 -8.21 -21.63 -19.42
CA ARG A 64 -8.57 -20.52 -20.29
C ARG A 64 -8.26 -20.75 -21.77
N GLY A 65 -7.36 -21.67 -22.09
CA GLY A 65 -6.78 -21.80 -23.42
C GLY A 65 -5.91 -20.61 -23.82
N GLU A 66 -5.31 -19.92 -22.84
CA GLU A 66 -4.62 -18.63 -23.03
C GLU A 66 -3.14 -18.75 -22.59
N PRO A 67 -2.20 -19.06 -23.51
CA PRO A 67 -0.79 -19.27 -23.18
C PRO A 67 -0.05 -17.99 -22.76
N ALA A 68 -0.69 -16.82 -22.92
CA ALA A 68 -0.12 -15.53 -22.51
C ALA A 68 0.16 -15.48 -20.98
N TYR A 69 -0.63 -16.19 -20.17
CA TYR A 69 -0.43 -16.24 -18.71
C TYR A 69 0.84 -17.02 -18.32
N GLU A 70 1.12 -18.15 -18.96
CA GLU A 70 2.37 -18.89 -18.75
C GLU A 70 3.58 -18.07 -19.21
N THR A 71 3.46 -17.44 -20.39
CA THR A 71 4.52 -16.59 -20.95
C THR A 71 4.82 -15.39 -20.03
N LEU A 72 3.78 -14.78 -19.45
CA LEU A 72 3.92 -13.71 -18.47
C LEU A 72 4.74 -14.18 -17.27
N PHE A 73 4.39 -15.32 -16.66
CA PHE A 73 5.06 -15.76 -15.45
C PHE A 73 6.52 -16.16 -15.67
N GLU A 74 6.83 -16.79 -16.80
CA GLU A 74 8.20 -17.02 -17.22
C GLU A 74 8.98 -15.71 -17.41
N ALA A 75 8.35 -14.67 -17.97
CA ALA A 75 8.97 -13.36 -18.11
C ALA A 75 9.23 -12.69 -16.75
N LEU A 76 8.27 -12.77 -15.82
CA LEU A 76 8.40 -12.23 -14.46
C LEU A 76 9.60 -12.83 -13.72
N ARG A 77 9.77 -14.16 -13.82
CA ARG A 77 10.86 -14.90 -13.16
C ARG A 77 12.24 -14.66 -13.77
N ARG A 78 12.31 -14.42 -15.09
CA ARG A 78 13.60 -14.31 -15.80
C ARG A 78 14.37 -13.03 -15.47
N ALA A 79 13.66 -11.95 -15.17
CA ALA A 79 14.27 -10.64 -14.96
C ALA A 79 13.59 -9.88 -13.80
N PRO A 80 13.68 -10.35 -12.54
CA PRO A 80 12.97 -9.76 -11.40
C PRO A 80 13.34 -8.29 -11.14
N ASP A 81 14.57 -7.89 -11.52
CA ASP A 81 15.10 -6.54 -11.30
C ASP A 81 14.84 -5.55 -12.45
N GLN A 82 14.36 -6.03 -13.60
CA GLN A 82 14.06 -5.20 -14.77
C GLN A 82 12.59 -4.80 -14.78
N ALA A 83 12.27 -3.64 -15.37
CA ALA A 83 10.87 -3.33 -15.64
C ALA A 83 10.36 -4.16 -16.83
N LEU A 84 9.21 -4.80 -16.65
CA LEU A 84 8.55 -5.62 -17.66
C LEU A 84 7.39 -4.86 -18.32
N LEU A 85 7.51 -4.61 -19.62
CA LEU A 85 6.45 -4.07 -20.45
C LEU A 85 5.51 -5.19 -20.93
N LEU A 86 4.23 -5.03 -20.61
CA LEU A 86 3.13 -5.90 -21.04
C LEU A 86 2.32 -5.20 -22.13
N GLY A 87 2.25 -5.81 -23.31
CA GLY A 87 1.56 -5.25 -24.47
C GLY A 87 2.48 -4.52 -25.43
N ASP A 88 1.90 -3.68 -26.28
CA ASP A 88 2.64 -2.93 -27.29
C ASP A 88 2.64 -1.43 -26.98
N LEU A 89 3.85 -0.86 -26.97
CA LEU A 89 4.06 0.56 -26.83
C LEU A 89 5.11 0.97 -27.87
N PRO A 90 4.71 1.65 -28.96
CA PRO A 90 5.56 1.89 -30.13
C PRO A 90 6.88 2.61 -29.84
N GLU A 91 6.89 3.49 -28.83
CA GLU A 91 8.05 4.29 -28.43
C GLU A 91 8.74 3.74 -27.17
N ALA A 92 8.43 2.50 -26.77
CA ALA A 92 9.07 1.90 -25.60
C ALA A 92 10.56 1.63 -25.84
N PRO A 93 11.42 1.89 -24.85
CA PRO A 93 12.85 1.57 -24.93
C PRO A 93 13.11 0.09 -25.21
N GLU A 94 14.17 -0.20 -25.94
CA GLU A 94 14.64 -1.58 -26.17
C GLU A 94 15.19 -2.24 -24.89
N THR A 95 15.56 -1.43 -23.89
CA THR A 95 16.11 -1.91 -22.61
C THR A 95 15.06 -2.52 -21.68
N LEU A 96 13.77 -2.40 -22.01
CA LEU A 96 12.69 -3.00 -21.23
C LEU A 96 12.52 -4.48 -21.62
N ALA A 97 12.37 -5.34 -20.61
CA ALA A 97 11.88 -6.69 -20.86
C ALA A 97 10.44 -6.60 -21.42
N ARG A 98 10.06 -7.51 -22.30
CA ARG A 98 8.74 -7.52 -22.95
C ARG A 98 8.05 -8.85 -22.79
N ALA A 99 6.75 -8.80 -22.57
CA ALA A 99 5.85 -9.95 -22.62
C ALA A 99 4.50 -9.56 -23.23
N PRO A 100 3.77 -10.50 -23.82
CA PRO A 100 2.40 -10.24 -24.27
C PRO A 100 1.53 -9.83 -23.07
N LEU A 101 0.64 -8.85 -23.28
CA LEU A 101 -0.41 -8.54 -22.31
C LEU A 101 -1.40 -9.71 -22.29
N PRO A 102 -1.59 -10.41 -21.15
CA PRO A 102 -2.61 -11.44 -21.08
C PRO A 102 -4.01 -10.83 -21.25
N PRO A 103 -4.97 -11.58 -21.81
CA PRO A 103 -6.36 -11.13 -21.87
C PRO A 103 -6.91 -10.96 -20.45
N PRO A 104 -7.82 -10.01 -20.20
CA PRO A 104 -8.29 -9.73 -18.85
C PRO A 104 -8.95 -10.98 -18.19
N PRO A 105 -8.74 -11.19 -16.87
CA PRO A 105 -9.48 -12.19 -16.08
C PRO A 105 -10.99 -11.97 -16.15
N LYS A 106 -11.77 -13.03 -15.88
CA LYS A 106 -13.25 -12.98 -16.00
C LYS A 106 -13.92 -12.39 -14.76
N HIS A 107 -13.36 -12.61 -13.56
CA HIS A 107 -14.01 -12.30 -12.28
C HIS A 107 -13.21 -11.36 -11.40
N VAL A 108 -11.90 -11.23 -11.62
CA VAL A 108 -11.04 -10.29 -10.89
C VAL A 108 -10.54 -9.18 -11.81
N PRO A 109 -10.16 -7.99 -11.29
CA PRO A 109 -9.46 -6.99 -12.07
C PRO A 109 -8.10 -7.50 -12.56
N LEU A 110 -7.69 -7.13 -13.78
CA LEU A 110 -6.40 -7.51 -14.33
C LEU A 110 -5.23 -7.03 -13.45
N ASP A 111 -5.31 -5.79 -12.95
CA ASP A 111 -4.22 -5.20 -12.16
C ASP A 111 -4.01 -5.94 -10.83
N ALA A 112 -5.10 -6.36 -10.17
CA ALA A 112 -5.03 -7.18 -8.97
C ALA A 112 -4.31 -8.51 -9.23
N LEU A 113 -4.62 -9.16 -10.37
CA LEU A 113 -3.95 -10.40 -10.75
C LEU A 113 -2.48 -10.16 -11.09
N LEU A 114 -2.15 -9.11 -11.85
CA LEU A 114 -0.76 -8.77 -12.18
C LEU A 114 0.07 -8.42 -10.94
N LEU A 115 -0.53 -7.73 -9.95
CA LEU A 115 0.08 -7.48 -8.65
C LEU A 115 0.37 -8.78 -7.89
N ALA A 116 -0.60 -9.70 -7.82
CA ALA A 116 -0.40 -10.99 -7.15
C ALA A 116 0.71 -11.81 -7.83
N LEU A 117 0.65 -11.95 -9.16
CA LEU A 117 1.65 -12.69 -9.93
C LEU A 117 3.05 -12.06 -9.83
N GLY A 118 3.13 -10.74 -9.95
CA GLY A 118 4.38 -10.01 -9.83
C GLY A 118 4.99 -10.15 -8.43
N ARG A 119 4.17 -10.07 -7.37
CA ARG A 119 4.62 -10.22 -5.98
C ARG A 119 5.15 -11.61 -5.73
N ALA A 120 4.40 -12.64 -6.13
CA ALA A 120 4.81 -14.03 -6.01
C ALA A 120 6.09 -14.33 -6.79
N ALA A 121 6.29 -13.69 -7.94
CA ALA A 121 7.53 -13.81 -8.72
C ALA A 121 8.68 -12.94 -8.19
N GLY A 122 8.47 -12.12 -7.16
CA GLY A 122 9.46 -11.14 -6.66
C GLY A 122 9.76 -10.00 -7.63
N HIS A 123 8.89 -9.76 -8.62
CA HIS A 123 9.09 -8.79 -9.68
C HIS A 123 8.65 -7.39 -9.25
N ALA A 124 9.52 -6.40 -9.45
CA ALA A 124 9.34 -5.10 -8.80
C ALA A 124 8.58 -4.03 -9.61
N HIS A 125 8.50 -4.17 -10.93
CA HIS A 125 7.93 -3.11 -11.77
C HIS A 125 7.34 -3.65 -13.09
N LEU A 126 6.01 -3.56 -13.22
CA LEU A 126 5.30 -3.86 -14.46
C LEU A 126 4.80 -2.57 -15.11
N ILE A 127 4.85 -2.53 -16.43
CA ILE A 127 4.27 -1.46 -17.25
C ILE A 127 3.20 -2.10 -18.11
N VAL A 128 1.95 -1.71 -17.91
CA VAL A 128 0.82 -2.22 -18.68
C VAL A 128 0.46 -1.21 -19.76
N ALA A 129 0.68 -1.57 -21.02
CA ALA A 129 0.33 -0.78 -22.20
C ALA A 129 -0.93 -1.35 -22.86
N ASP A 130 -2.09 -0.91 -22.35
CA ASP A 130 -3.41 -1.23 -22.91
C ASP A 130 -3.99 0.02 -23.60
N GLY A 131 -3.51 0.29 -24.81
CA GLY A 131 -3.89 1.48 -25.58
C GLY A 131 -3.10 2.74 -25.22
N ALA A 132 -3.79 3.88 -25.14
CA ALA A 132 -3.16 5.21 -25.08
C ALA A 132 -2.70 5.66 -23.68
N ALA A 133 -3.17 5.01 -22.62
CA ALA A 133 -2.90 5.40 -21.24
C ALA A 133 -2.19 4.26 -20.50
N PRO A 134 -0.85 4.14 -20.64
CA PRO A 134 -0.12 3.13 -19.91
C PRO A 134 -0.17 3.39 -18.41
N ARG A 135 -0.01 2.33 -17.63
CA ARG A 135 0.06 2.39 -16.18
C ARG A 135 1.23 1.57 -15.66
N GLN A 136 1.78 1.99 -14.53
CA GLN A 136 2.88 1.31 -13.84
C GLN A 136 2.33 0.65 -12.58
N ILE A 137 2.71 -0.60 -12.38
CA ILE A 137 2.30 -1.45 -11.26
C ILE A 137 3.57 -1.84 -10.50
N PHE A 138 3.55 -1.75 -9.17
CA PHE A 138 4.70 -2.07 -8.31
C PHE A 138 4.39 -3.23 -7.35
N PRO A 139 4.50 -4.50 -7.79
CA PRO A 139 4.06 -5.65 -6.98
C PRO A 139 4.77 -5.82 -5.63
N THR A 140 6.06 -5.46 -5.59
CA THR A 140 6.90 -5.47 -4.39
C THR A 140 7.24 -4.04 -3.94
N ASP A 141 6.27 -3.12 -4.05
CA ASP A 141 6.49 -1.72 -3.64
C ASP A 141 6.95 -1.61 -2.19
N VAL A 142 8.16 -1.10 -1.99
CA VAL A 142 8.73 -0.78 -0.67
C VAL A 142 7.89 0.26 0.08
N LEU A 143 7.08 1.05 -0.63
CA LEU A 143 6.14 2.01 -0.07
C LEU A 143 4.76 1.42 0.26
N ALA A 144 4.53 0.11 0.07
CA ALA A 144 3.20 -0.50 0.28
C ALA A 144 2.67 -0.28 1.71
N HIS A 145 3.54 -0.26 2.72
CA HIS A 145 3.20 -0.07 4.13
C HIS A 145 2.51 1.26 4.46
N VAL A 146 2.57 2.23 3.55
CA VAL A 146 1.93 3.54 3.70
C VAL A 146 0.79 3.75 2.70
N ALA A 147 0.53 2.75 1.85
CA ALA A 147 -0.47 2.81 0.80
C ALA A 147 -1.90 2.58 1.32
N LEU A 148 -2.09 2.37 2.63
CA LEU A 148 -3.39 2.03 3.24
C LEU A 148 -4.05 0.77 2.65
N GLY A 149 -3.25 -0.12 2.07
CA GLY A 149 -3.72 -1.28 1.32
C GLY A 149 -4.31 -0.96 -0.06
N LEU A 150 -4.10 0.26 -0.56
CA LEU A 150 -4.34 0.56 -1.96
C LEU A 150 -3.31 -0.16 -2.83
N GLU A 151 -3.76 -0.58 -4.01
CA GLU A 151 -2.89 -1.16 -5.03
C GLU A 151 -1.86 -0.11 -5.49
N PRO A 152 -0.55 -0.41 -5.47
CA PRO A 152 0.50 0.53 -5.86
C PRO A 152 0.59 0.64 -7.39
N VAL A 153 -0.44 1.26 -7.95
CA VAL A 153 -0.62 1.52 -9.38
C VAL A 153 -0.60 3.01 -9.61
N VAL A 154 0.17 3.46 -10.60
CA VAL A 154 0.22 4.87 -11.01
C VAL A 154 -0.01 5.02 -12.50
N ALA A 155 -0.60 6.15 -12.90
CA ALA A 155 -0.64 6.53 -14.30
C ALA A 155 0.78 6.74 -14.84
N ALA A 156 1.03 6.31 -16.08
CA ALA A 156 2.31 6.49 -16.74
C ALA A 156 2.19 7.45 -17.92
N ASP A 157 3.18 8.32 -18.08
CA ASP A 157 3.36 9.10 -19.30
C ASP A 157 4.29 8.29 -20.23
N PRO A 158 3.82 7.82 -21.41
CA PRO A 158 4.66 7.05 -22.32
C PRO A 158 5.93 7.78 -22.73
N ARG A 159 5.90 9.13 -22.74
CA ARG A 159 7.05 9.97 -23.11
C ARG A 159 8.14 10.02 -22.03
N ARG A 160 7.82 9.59 -20.81
CA ARG A 160 8.71 9.65 -19.63
C ARG A 160 9.04 8.28 -19.07
N LEU A 161 8.64 7.21 -19.76
CA LEU A 161 8.74 5.85 -19.23
C LEU A 161 10.17 5.44 -18.85
N VAL A 162 11.18 5.86 -19.61
CA VAL A 162 12.60 5.63 -19.25
C VAL A 162 12.93 6.27 -17.91
N ASP A 163 12.56 7.55 -17.76
CA ASP A 163 12.84 8.33 -16.57
C ASP A 163 12.07 7.77 -15.37
N ASP A 164 10.84 7.30 -15.57
CA ASP A 164 10.01 6.68 -14.53
C ASP A 164 10.59 5.33 -14.08
N VAL A 165 11.08 4.50 -15.00
CA VAL A 165 11.76 3.24 -14.69
C VAL A 165 13.05 3.50 -13.90
N ALA A 166 13.85 4.49 -14.31
CA ALA A 166 15.05 4.90 -13.60
C ALA A 166 14.73 5.45 -12.20
N LEU A 167 13.67 6.24 -12.08
CA LEU A 167 13.20 6.79 -10.81
C LEU A 167 12.71 5.68 -9.86
N ALA A 168 11.89 4.74 -10.35
CA ALA A 168 11.41 3.60 -9.57
C ALA A 168 12.56 2.71 -9.08
N SER A 169 13.59 2.49 -9.91
CA SER A 169 14.81 1.79 -9.51
C SER A 169 15.55 2.53 -8.39
N THR A 170 15.68 3.86 -8.53
CA THR A 170 16.33 4.71 -7.52
C THR A 170 15.59 4.68 -6.18
N ILE A 171 14.25 4.72 -6.18
CA ILE A 171 13.45 4.58 -4.96
C ILE A 171 13.78 3.25 -4.25
N ARG A 172 13.74 2.13 -4.97
CA ARG A 172 14.01 0.81 -4.38
C ARG A 172 15.42 0.71 -3.79
N ASP A 173 16.42 1.15 -4.54
CA ASP A 173 17.81 1.14 -4.11
C ASP A 173 18.03 2.00 -2.85
N VAL A 174 17.48 3.22 -2.84
CA VAL A 174 17.60 4.14 -1.69
C VAL A 174 16.92 3.58 -0.45
N LEU A 175 15.69 3.09 -0.57
CA LEU A 175 14.96 2.55 0.58
C LEU A 175 15.57 1.21 1.05
N GLY A 176 16.09 0.39 0.13
CA GLY A 176 16.83 -0.83 0.49
C GLY A 176 18.11 -0.52 1.27
N LYS A 177 18.84 0.54 0.91
CA LYS A 177 20.00 1.05 1.67
C LYS A 177 19.60 1.56 3.05
N ALA A 178 18.50 2.31 3.16
CA ALA A 178 17.98 2.76 4.44
C ALA A 178 17.58 1.57 5.34
N SER A 179 16.89 0.58 4.78
CA SER A 179 16.50 -0.66 5.45
C SER A 179 17.68 -1.54 5.89
N SER A 180 18.84 -1.42 5.22
CA SER A 180 20.09 -2.09 5.61
C SER A 180 21.02 -1.22 6.45
N PHE A 181 20.53 -0.08 6.95
CA PHE A 181 21.27 0.88 7.79
C PHE A 181 22.47 1.56 7.08
N ASP A 182 22.57 1.48 5.76
CA ASP A 182 23.56 2.23 4.97
C ASP A 182 23.03 3.64 4.64
N TYR A 183 22.90 4.46 5.69
CA TYR A 183 22.28 5.78 5.59
C TYR A 183 23.09 6.76 4.72
N VAL A 184 24.40 6.60 4.64
CA VAL A 184 25.25 7.43 3.78
C VAL A 184 24.97 7.12 2.31
N ALA A 185 24.86 5.85 1.94
CA ALA A 185 24.49 5.49 0.57
C ALA A 185 23.04 5.86 0.25
N ALA A 186 22.13 5.71 1.21
CA ALA A 186 20.73 6.14 1.07
C ALA A 186 20.64 7.66 0.81
N ALA A 187 21.34 8.48 1.60
CA ALA A 187 21.37 9.93 1.43
C ALA A 187 21.89 10.34 0.04
N ARG A 188 23.00 9.74 -0.43
CA ARG A 188 23.55 9.98 -1.78
C ARG A 188 22.58 9.58 -2.90
N GLY A 189 21.88 8.46 -2.73
CA GLY A 189 20.87 8.03 -3.68
C GLY A 189 19.66 8.99 -3.68
N ALA A 190 19.28 9.52 -2.52
CA ALA A 190 18.22 10.52 -2.43
C ALA A 190 18.57 11.86 -3.10
N GLU A 191 19.84 12.28 -3.10
CA GLU A 191 20.30 13.42 -3.92
C GLU A 191 20.12 13.14 -5.42
N THR A 192 20.37 11.90 -5.85
CA THR A 192 20.13 11.48 -7.24
C THR A 192 18.65 11.55 -7.57
N MET A 193 17.79 11.06 -6.66
CA MET A 193 16.35 11.17 -6.76
C MET A 193 15.87 12.64 -6.80
N SER A 194 16.45 13.54 -6.00
CA SER A 194 16.14 14.99 -6.07
C SER A 194 16.42 15.57 -7.45
N ARG A 195 17.55 15.22 -8.07
CA ARG A 195 17.89 15.68 -9.42
C ARG A 195 16.90 15.16 -10.46
N GLN A 196 16.46 13.90 -10.35
CA GLN A 196 15.44 13.33 -11.24
C GLN A 196 14.08 14.02 -11.08
N LEU A 197 13.78 14.57 -9.90
CA LEU A 197 12.53 15.26 -9.60
C LEU A 197 12.49 16.73 -10.01
N ALA A 198 13.64 17.37 -10.24
CA ALA A 198 13.73 18.81 -10.49
C ALA A 198 12.89 19.30 -11.69
N SER A 199 12.67 18.45 -12.70
CA SER A 199 11.88 18.77 -13.90
C SER A 199 10.47 18.18 -13.90
N ARG A 200 10.03 17.56 -12.79
CA ARG A 200 8.77 16.83 -12.72
C ARG A 200 7.63 17.71 -12.23
N GLY A 201 6.48 17.60 -12.88
CA GLY A 201 5.26 18.29 -12.44
C GLY A 201 4.72 17.74 -11.11
N HIS A 202 3.86 18.51 -10.44
CA HIS A 202 3.22 18.07 -9.20
C HIS A 202 2.16 16.98 -9.42
N GLY A 203 1.50 16.95 -10.58
CA GLY A 203 0.54 15.91 -10.95
C GLY A 203 1.14 14.64 -11.57
N ASP A 204 2.46 14.50 -11.57
CA ASP A 204 3.15 13.30 -12.05
C ASP A 204 3.13 12.24 -10.92
N GLU A 205 2.32 11.20 -11.09
CA GLU A 205 2.13 10.16 -10.07
C GLU A 205 3.38 9.32 -9.80
N ALA A 206 4.23 9.07 -10.81
CA ALA A 206 5.51 8.41 -10.60
C ALA A 206 6.46 9.29 -9.75
N ALA A 207 6.45 10.61 -10.01
CA ALA A 207 7.19 11.58 -9.21
C ALA A 207 6.63 11.72 -7.78
N LEU A 208 5.31 11.57 -7.57
CA LEU A 208 4.71 11.57 -6.22
C LEU A 208 5.27 10.45 -5.35
N ARG A 209 5.47 9.24 -5.89
CA ARG A 209 6.10 8.13 -5.15
C ARG A 209 7.49 8.50 -4.66
N ALA A 210 8.30 9.10 -5.53
CA ALA A 210 9.65 9.53 -5.18
C ALA A 210 9.67 10.67 -4.16
N ARG A 211 8.79 11.68 -4.30
CA ARG A 211 8.64 12.76 -3.31
C ARG A 211 8.22 12.22 -1.95
N TYR A 212 7.35 11.23 -1.94
CA TYR A 212 6.96 10.55 -0.72
C TYR A 212 8.12 9.79 -0.08
N ALA A 213 8.90 9.05 -0.87
CA ALA A 213 10.13 8.40 -0.40
C ALA A 213 11.12 9.43 0.19
N GLN A 214 11.28 10.61 -0.43
CA GLN A 214 12.09 11.69 0.12
C GLN A 214 11.56 12.20 1.47
N ALA A 215 10.25 12.41 1.60
CA ALA A 215 9.64 12.83 2.86
C ALA A 215 9.85 11.80 3.98
N LEU A 216 9.84 10.50 3.66
CA LEU A 216 10.17 9.45 4.61
C LEU A 216 11.63 9.54 5.07
N LEU A 217 12.58 9.67 4.13
CA LEU A 217 14.00 9.77 4.44
C LEU A 217 14.33 11.04 5.23
N ASP A 218 13.69 12.16 4.91
CA ASP A 218 13.80 13.43 5.63
C ASP A 218 13.28 13.28 7.05
N SER A 219 12.08 12.71 7.24
CA SER A 219 11.50 12.52 8.57
C SER A 219 12.27 11.52 9.45
N ALA A 220 13.01 10.60 8.82
CA ALA A 220 13.95 9.70 9.49
C ALA A 220 15.32 10.35 9.79
N GLY A 221 15.56 11.59 9.37
CA GLY A 221 16.84 12.29 9.54
C GLY A 221 17.97 11.73 8.67
N ILE A 222 17.65 11.00 7.60
CA ILE A 222 18.62 10.44 6.66
C ILE A 222 19.04 11.50 5.64
N LEU A 223 18.12 12.39 5.24
CA LEU A 223 18.46 13.51 4.38
C LEU A 223 19.09 14.62 5.21
N LEU A 224 20.36 14.92 4.92
CA LEU A 224 21.02 16.11 5.42
C LEU A 224 20.59 17.28 4.55
N THR A 225 19.39 17.81 4.81
CA THR A 225 19.04 19.14 4.30
C THR A 225 19.95 20.12 5.02
N VAL A 226 20.91 20.71 4.29
CA VAL A 226 21.53 21.94 4.77
C VAL A 226 20.40 22.95 4.75
N GLU A 227 19.89 23.32 5.93
CA GLU A 227 19.09 24.54 6.08
C GLU A 227 20.00 25.68 5.65
N GLU A 228 20.02 26.00 4.35
CA GLU A 228 20.54 27.28 3.93
C GLU A 228 19.63 28.32 4.62
N PRO A 229 20.18 29.28 5.36
CA PRO A 229 19.40 30.21 6.18
C PRO A 229 18.41 31.08 5.38
N ASP A 230 18.47 31.04 4.05
CA ASP A 230 17.55 31.69 3.11
C ASP A 230 16.88 30.72 2.10
N ALA A 231 17.08 29.40 2.22
CA ALA A 231 16.33 28.45 1.41
C ALA A 231 14.89 28.40 1.92
N VAL A 232 13.99 29.01 1.14
CA VAL A 232 12.56 28.76 1.24
C VAL A 232 12.35 27.25 1.34
N PRO A 233 11.64 26.73 2.36
CA PRO A 233 11.37 25.30 2.48
C PRO A 233 10.84 24.83 1.12
N ALA A 234 11.46 23.81 0.52
CA ALA A 234 11.07 23.29 -0.79
C ALA A 234 9.55 23.33 -0.89
N GLU A 235 9.03 24.21 -1.75
CA GLU A 235 7.62 24.61 -1.71
C GLU A 235 6.76 23.35 -1.67
N ARG A 236 6.21 23.08 -0.48
CA ARG A 236 5.21 22.04 -0.31
C ARG A 236 4.08 22.46 -1.24
N SER A 237 3.86 21.66 -2.27
CA SER A 237 3.23 22.14 -3.49
C SER A 237 1.73 22.32 -3.26
N THR A 238 1.24 23.52 -3.55
CA THR A 238 -0.20 23.78 -3.65
C THR A 238 -0.67 23.38 -5.04
N GLY A 239 -1.77 22.63 -5.16
CA GLY A 239 -2.38 22.32 -6.45
C GLY A 239 -2.09 20.94 -7.03
N PHE A 240 -2.22 19.88 -6.22
CA PHE A 240 -2.46 18.56 -6.80
C PHE A 240 -3.88 18.54 -7.39
N ALA A 241 -3.99 18.40 -8.72
CA ALA A 241 -5.26 18.17 -9.40
C ALA A 241 -5.84 16.79 -9.03
N SER A 242 -7.02 16.43 -9.56
CA SER A 242 -7.50 15.04 -9.46
C SER A 242 -6.44 14.10 -10.04
N MET A 243 -5.97 13.13 -9.26
CA MET A 243 -5.07 12.09 -9.75
C MET A 243 -5.90 11.06 -10.53
N SER A 244 -5.23 10.32 -11.40
CA SER A 244 -5.85 9.29 -12.22
C SER A 244 -6.02 7.97 -11.45
N THR A 245 -5.20 7.74 -10.41
CA THR A 245 -5.28 6.54 -9.57
C THR A 245 -5.64 6.84 -8.11
N PRO A 246 -6.25 5.87 -7.39
CA PRO A 246 -6.46 5.96 -5.95
C PRO A 246 -5.14 6.12 -5.18
N TYR A 247 -4.10 5.39 -5.58
CA TYR A 247 -2.79 5.45 -4.94
C TYR A 247 -2.10 6.80 -5.16
N GLY A 248 -2.11 7.34 -6.38
CA GLY A 248 -1.67 8.70 -6.67
C GLY A 248 -2.43 9.73 -5.84
N SER A 249 -3.76 9.57 -5.70
CA SER A 249 -4.60 10.45 -4.86
C SER A 249 -4.19 10.41 -3.39
N LEU A 250 -3.87 9.23 -2.85
CA LEU A 250 -3.38 9.08 -1.48
C LEU A 250 -2.03 9.77 -1.29
N LEU A 251 -1.08 9.58 -2.21
CA LEU A 251 0.23 10.25 -2.13
C LEU A 251 0.08 11.78 -2.20
N ALA A 252 -0.79 12.28 -3.08
CA ALA A 252 -1.11 13.70 -3.16
C ALA A 252 -1.74 14.23 -1.86
N LEU A 253 -2.66 13.48 -1.24
CA LEU A 253 -3.25 13.82 0.06
C LEU A 253 -2.18 13.92 1.15
N ILE A 254 -1.25 12.96 1.22
CA ILE A 254 -0.19 12.92 2.24
C ILE A 254 0.81 14.06 2.04
N LEU A 255 1.18 14.35 0.80
CA LEU A 255 2.17 15.37 0.44
C LEU A 255 1.59 16.79 0.39
N SER A 256 0.27 16.94 0.52
CA SER A 256 -0.39 18.23 0.41
C SER A 256 0.07 19.20 1.51
N ALA A 257 0.42 20.41 1.08
CA ALA A 257 0.70 21.56 1.93
C ALA A 257 -0.56 22.34 2.33
N GLU A 258 -1.66 22.05 1.63
CA GLU A 258 -2.89 22.82 1.73
C GLU A 258 -3.57 22.57 3.08
N ASP A 259 -4.65 23.31 3.31
CA ASP A 259 -5.57 22.99 4.39
C ASP A 259 -5.95 21.50 4.32
N ARG A 260 -5.72 20.80 5.44
CA ARG A 260 -5.89 19.34 5.54
C ARG A 260 -7.27 18.89 5.08
N VAL A 261 -8.30 19.66 5.40
CA VAL A 261 -9.70 19.36 5.06
C VAL A 261 -9.92 19.57 3.57
N ALA A 262 -9.41 20.66 2.98
CA ALA A 262 -9.50 20.90 1.54
C ALA A 262 -8.80 19.80 0.72
N ALA A 263 -7.62 19.35 1.16
CA ALA A 263 -6.90 18.25 0.53
C ALA A 263 -7.69 16.93 0.63
N TYR A 264 -8.27 16.65 1.80
CA TYR A 264 -9.11 15.48 2.02
C TYR A 264 -10.33 15.48 1.10
N GLU A 265 -11.08 16.58 1.04
CA GLU A 265 -12.26 16.70 0.19
C GLU A 265 -11.96 16.48 -1.29
N ARG A 266 -10.77 16.89 -1.74
CA ARG A 266 -10.33 16.71 -3.12
C ARG A 266 -10.01 15.25 -3.45
N HIS A 267 -9.30 14.56 -2.55
CA HIS A 267 -8.70 13.26 -2.87
C HIS A 267 -9.47 12.05 -2.30
N ALA A 268 -10.21 12.23 -1.21
CA ALA A 268 -10.96 11.14 -0.56
C ALA A 268 -11.96 10.42 -1.48
N PRO A 269 -12.71 11.10 -2.39
CA PRO A 269 -13.64 10.40 -3.29
C PRO A 269 -12.99 9.32 -4.17
N ALA A 270 -11.72 9.48 -4.52
CA ALA A 270 -10.95 8.50 -5.29
C ALA A 270 -10.33 7.40 -4.42
N ILE A 271 -10.15 7.64 -3.12
CA ILE A 271 -9.46 6.73 -2.18
C ILE A 271 -10.46 5.80 -1.49
N LEU A 272 -11.50 6.38 -0.88
CA LEU A 272 -12.39 5.66 0.05
C LEU A 272 -13.07 4.41 -0.55
N PRO A 273 -13.51 4.38 -1.83
CA PRO A 273 -14.13 3.18 -2.39
C PRO A 273 -13.23 1.94 -2.44
N HIS A 274 -11.91 2.15 -2.34
CA HIS A 274 -10.90 1.08 -2.42
C HIS A 274 -10.40 0.64 -1.05
N LEU A 275 -10.86 1.27 0.03
CA LEU A 275 -10.47 0.92 1.40
C LEU A 275 -11.49 0.00 2.05
N THR A 276 -11.02 -0.84 2.99
CA THR A 276 -11.94 -1.49 3.92
C THR A 276 -12.65 -0.43 4.76
N ARG A 277 -13.89 -0.70 5.18
CA ARG A 277 -14.67 0.23 6.00
C ARG A 277 -13.87 0.74 7.21
N ARG A 278 -13.15 -0.15 7.90
CA ARG A 278 -12.32 0.20 9.05
C ARG A 278 -11.22 1.22 8.71
N ARG A 279 -10.54 1.07 7.57
CA ARG A 279 -9.48 2.00 7.12
C ARG A 279 -10.07 3.31 6.60
N ALA A 280 -11.22 3.26 5.92
CA ALA A 280 -11.96 4.44 5.49
C ALA A 280 -12.35 5.30 6.70
N ASP A 281 -12.97 4.69 7.73
CA ASP A 281 -13.38 5.38 8.97
C ASP A 281 -12.16 5.98 9.71
N ALA A 282 -11.01 5.28 9.70
CA ALA A 282 -9.76 5.76 10.32
C ALA A 282 -9.12 6.91 9.52
N LEU A 283 -9.16 6.85 8.19
CA LEU A 283 -8.68 7.92 7.32
C LEU A 283 -9.53 9.19 7.50
N GLU A 284 -10.85 9.03 7.56
CA GLU A 284 -11.78 10.14 7.82
C GLU A 284 -11.54 10.81 9.18
N GLN A 285 -11.28 10.03 10.23
CA GLN A 285 -10.93 10.59 11.54
C GLN A 285 -9.62 11.39 11.53
N LEU A 286 -8.66 10.99 10.68
CA LEU A 286 -7.34 11.61 10.63
C LEU A 286 -7.28 12.87 9.74
N TRP A 287 -8.00 12.89 8.62
CA TRP A 287 -7.97 13.99 7.64
C TRP A 287 -9.29 14.73 7.42
N GLY A 288 -10.42 14.12 7.78
CA GLY A 288 -11.75 14.67 7.54
C GLY A 288 -12.09 15.91 8.37
N ARG A 289 -13.35 16.36 8.23
CA ARG A 289 -13.94 17.46 9.01
C ARG A 289 -14.20 17.00 10.45
N GLY A 290 -13.14 16.78 11.22
CA GLY A 290 -13.23 16.61 12.67
C GLY A 290 -13.28 17.95 13.40
N ASP A 291 -13.71 17.94 14.66
CA ASP A 291 -13.57 19.08 15.57
C ASP A 291 -12.12 19.59 15.58
N ALA A 292 -11.91 20.87 15.93
CA ALA A 292 -10.60 21.53 15.91
C ALA A 292 -9.49 20.80 16.70
N CYS A 293 -9.86 19.85 17.55
CA CYS A 293 -8.95 18.86 18.14
C CYS A 293 -9.36 17.46 17.64
N PRO A 294 -8.53 16.76 16.82
CA PRO A 294 -8.83 15.39 16.45
C PRO A 294 -8.89 14.52 17.70
N THR A 295 -10.03 13.87 17.94
CA THR A 295 -10.18 12.90 19.03
C THR A 295 -9.17 11.78 18.78
N PRO A 296 -8.32 11.45 19.76
CA PRO A 296 -7.45 10.28 19.68
C PRO A 296 -8.31 9.05 19.36
N PHE A 297 -7.87 8.20 18.45
CA PHE A 297 -8.56 6.95 18.14
C PHE A 297 -7.56 5.81 18.15
N ALA A 298 -8.02 4.63 18.54
CA ALA A 298 -7.24 3.40 18.46
C ALA A 298 -7.19 2.95 16.99
N PRO A 299 -6.03 2.99 16.32
CA PRO A 299 -5.98 2.66 14.90
C PRO A 299 -6.14 1.15 14.65
N PRO A 300 -6.51 0.76 13.41
CA PRO A 300 -6.22 -0.59 12.94
C PRO A 300 -4.72 -0.86 13.03
N LEU A 301 -4.36 -2.09 13.39
CA LEU A 301 -2.97 -2.54 13.36
C LEU A 301 -2.91 -4.07 13.26
N ASP A 302 -3.47 -4.59 12.18
CA ASP A 302 -3.57 -6.02 11.93
C ASP A 302 -2.46 -6.49 10.98
N GLY A 303 -1.99 -5.62 10.07
CA GLY A 303 -0.95 -5.95 9.10
C GLY A 303 -0.17 -4.75 8.56
N LEU A 304 0.68 -5.01 7.57
CA LEU A 304 1.63 -4.04 7.01
C LEU A 304 0.99 -2.73 6.53
N ASP A 305 -0.17 -2.81 5.89
CA ASP A 305 -0.92 -1.65 5.39
C ASP A 305 -1.36 -0.67 6.49
N ASP A 306 -1.48 -1.16 7.72
CA ASP A 306 -1.93 -0.36 8.85
C ASP A 306 -0.78 0.43 9.50
N LEU A 307 0.47 0.19 9.09
CA LEU A 307 1.65 0.96 9.56
C LEU A 307 1.52 2.45 9.25
N PHE A 308 0.76 2.80 8.21
CA PHE A 308 0.34 4.18 7.95
C PHE A 308 -0.22 4.89 9.21
N PHE A 309 -0.92 4.16 10.10
CA PHE A 309 -1.50 4.71 11.32
C PHE A 309 -0.61 4.57 12.57
N ALA A 310 0.63 4.10 12.44
CA ALA A 310 1.52 3.83 13.58
C ALA A 310 1.68 5.02 14.54
N ARG A 311 1.75 6.25 14.00
CA ARG A 311 1.83 7.47 14.83
C ARG A 311 0.59 7.69 15.69
N GLN A 312 -0.59 7.28 15.24
CA GLN A 312 -1.81 7.37 16.03
C GLN A 312 -1.84 6.37 17.17
N LEU A 313 -1.21 5.20 17.01
CA LEU A 313 -1.09 4.24 18.09
C LEU A 313 -0.35 4.87 19.28
N MET A 314 0.75 5.58 19.04
CA MET A 314 1.50 6.28 20.11
C MET A 314 0.64 7.34 20.83
N ARG A 315 -0.34 7.92 20.15
CA ARG A 315 -1.30 8.88 20.71
C ARG A 315 -2.53 8.21 21.33
N ALA A 316 -2.75 6.92 21.08
CA ALA A 316 -3.92 6.20 21.58
C ALA A 316 -3.75 5.72 23.03
N LEU A 317 -2.53 5.66 23.59
CA LEU A 317 -2.33 5.28 24.99
C LEU A 317 -2.93 6.31 25.95
N ASP A 318 -3.81 5.85 26.84
CA ASP A 318 -4.20 6.60 28.04
C ASP A 318 -3.15 6.39 29.13
N ARG A 319 -2.37 7.44 29.42
CA ARG A 319 -1.33 7.40 30.46
C ARG A 319 -1.88 7.64 31.87
N GLN A 320 -3.14 8.08 31.98
CA GLN A 320 -3.76 8.47 33.24
C GLN A 320 -4.71 7.40 33.78
N ALA A 321 -5.25 6.53 32.92
CA ALA A 321 -6.09 5.42 33.34
C ALA A 321 -5.31 4.43 34.20
N ALA A 322 -5.76 4.23 35.45
CA ALA A 322 -5.22 3.18 36.31
C ALA A 322 -5.67 1.78 35.82
N PRO A 323 -4.98 0.70 36.24
CA PRO A 323 -5.42 -0.65 35.92
C PRO A 323 -6.86 -0.92 36.37
N GLY A 324 -7.76 -1.21 35.42
CA GLY A 324 -9.17 -1.47 35.68
C GLY A 324 -10.08 -0.24 35.60
N GLU A 325 -9.55 0.94 35.28
CA GLU A 325 -10.34 2.13 34.96
C GLU A 325 -10.70 2.19 33.46
N GLU A 326 -11.84 2.79 33.13
CA GLU A 326 -12.21 3.05 31.74
C GLU A 326 -11.29 4.13 31.16
N PRO A 327 -10.69 3.91 29.97
CA PRO A 327 -9.84 4.91 29.34
C PRO A 327 -10.69 6.08 28.82
N ALA A 328 -10.07 7.24 28.64
CA ALA A 328 -10.70 8.38 28.00
C ALA A 328 -11.22 8.00 26.59
N PRO A 329 -12.28 8.65 26.07
CA PRO A 329 -12.85 8.32 24.77
C PRO A 329 -11.81 8.26 23.66
N GLY A 330 -11.80 7.13 22.93
CA GLY A 330 -10.89 6.88 21.82
C GLY A 330 -9.43 6.56 22.22
N LYS A 331 -9.14 6.46 23.52
CA LYS A 331 -7.88 5.94 24.04
C LYS A 331 -7.97 4.44 24.36
N LEU A 332 -6.80 3.85 24.55
CA LEU A 332 -6.57 2.48 24.97
C LEU A 332 -5.92 2.48 26.35
N THR A 333 -6.31 1.50 27.17
CA THR A 333 -5.55 1.16 28.38
C THR A 333 -4.17 0.62 27.99
N LEU A 334 -3.22 0.60 28.93
CA LEU A 334 -1.91 -0.02 28.67
C LEU A 334 -2.05 -1.50 28.25
N THR A 335 -2.98 -2.22 28.87
CA THR A 335 -3.25 -3.65 28.57
C THR A 335 -3.71 -3.86 27.13
N ASP A 336 -4.55 -2.96 26.60
CA ASP A 336 -5.04 -3.06 25.21
C ASP A 336 -4.07 -2.45 24.19
N TRP A 337 -3.25 -1.50 24.63
CA TRP A 337 -2.29 -0.81 23.79
C TRP A 337 -1.03 -1.64 23.53
N LEU A 338 -0.51 -2.33 24.56
CA LEU A 338 0.77 -3.05 24.47
C LEU A 338 0.80 -4.13 23.38
N PRO A 339 -0.23 -5.00 23.21
CA PRO A 339 -0.23 -5.99 22.13
C PRO A 339 -0.19 -5.36 20.73
N LYS A 340 -0.77 -4.17 20.56
CA LYS A 340 -0.68 -3.43 19.30
C LYS A 340 0.72 -2.86 19.11
N TYR A 341 1.35 -2.33 20.16
CA TYR A 341 2.72 -1.85 20.07
C TYR A 341 3.70 -2.98 19.74
N ASP A 342 3.55 -4.14 20.37
CA ASP A 342 4.36 -5.32 20.07
C ASP A 342 4.18 -5.74 18.60
N ARG A 343 2.93 -5.75 18.11
CA ARG A 343 2.66 -6.02 16.68
C ARG A 343 3.28 -4.99 15.75
N LEU A 344 3.32 -3.72 16.12
CA LEU A 344 4.00 -2.66 15.37
C LEU A 344 5.50 -2.96 15.28
N VAL A 345 6.14 -3.29 16.41
CA VAL A 345 7.57 -3.61 16.48
C VAL A 345 7.89 -4.82 15.61
N GLU A 346 7.09 -5.89 15.69
CA GLU A 346 7.23 -7.09 14.86
C GLU A 346 7.15 -6.76 13.37
N LEU A 347 6.08 -6.10 12.92
CA LEU A 347 5.89 -5.73 11.51
C LEU A 347 7.04 -4.87 10.99
N VAL A 348 7.49 -3.90 11.80
CA VAL A 348 8.57 -3.01 11.42
C VAL A 348 9.90 -3.76 11.32
N ALA A 349 10.17 -4.73 12.20
CA ALA A 349 11.35 -5.56 12.16
C ALA A 349 11.33 -6.56 10.98
N GLU A 350 10.22 -7.28 10.79
CA GLU A 350 10.02 -8.27 9.72
C GLU A 350 10.24 -7.67 8.33
N HIS A 351 9.84 -6.41 8.14
CA HIS A 351 9.92 -5.73 6.85
C HIS A 351 11.08 -4.73 6.72
N GLY A 352 11.97 -4.65 7.72
CA GLY A 352 13.14 -3.76 7.68
C GLY A 352 12.77 -2.26 7.63
N LEU A 353 11.65 -1.89 8.25
CA LEU A 353 11.10 -0.51 8.26
C LEU A 353 11.49 0.28 9.53
N GLY A 354 12.44 -0.25 10.31
CA GLY A 354 12.87 0.34 11.58
C GLY A 354 13.31 1.79 11.44
N TRP A 355 13.96 2.13 10.33
CA TRP A 355 14.43 3.49 10.05
C TRP A 355 13.29 4.49 9.86
N SER A 356 12.20 4.12 9.17
CA SER A 356 11.07 5.03 8.91
C SER A 356 10.17 5.23 10.12
N HIS A 357 10.23 4.31 11.09
CA HIS A 357 9.44 4.34 12.32
C HIS A 357 10.28 4.61 13.57
N ALA A 358 11.58 4.89 13.43
CA ALA A 358 12.51 4.98 14.55
C ALA A 358 12.03 5.94 15.64
N SER A 359 11.49 7.11 15.26
CA SER A 359 10.96 8.12 16.19
C SER A 359 9.76 7.66 17.03
N LEU A 360 9.07 6.58 16.63
CA LEU A 360 7.94 6.00 17.33
C LEU A 360 8.34 4.84 18.26
N LEU A 361 9.54 4.28 18.08
CA LEU A 361 10.03 3.09 18.78
C LEU A 361 10.88 3.41 20.02
N VAL A 362 11.05 4.71 20.36
CA VAL A 362 11.91 5.19 21.45
C VAL A 362 11.12 5.64 22.68
#